data_AF-A0A0D0DCE2-F1
#
_entry.id   AF-A0A0D0DCE2-F1
#
_cell.length_a   1.000
_cell.length_b   1.000
_cell.length_c   1.000
_cell.angle_alpha   90.00
_cell.angle_beta   90.00
_cell.angle_gamma   90.00
#
_symmetry.space_group_name_H-M   'P 1'
#
loop_
_entity.id
_entity.type
_entity.pdbx_description
1 polymer ?
#
loop_
_entity_poly.entity_id
_entity_poly.type
_entity_poly.pdbx_seq_one_letter_code
_entity_poly.pdbx_strand_id
1 'polypeptide(L)' 'CKSCIGFHRWCKPCAARVHKYLPFHHLEICPGSCYEDISLGELGFIWFLGHGREPCPGSSDWEDME' A
#
# COMPACT_ATOMS: atom_id res chain seq x y z
N CYS A 1 8.84 -5.37 -4.34
CA CYS A 1 9.42 -4.05 -4.00
C CYS A 1 10.89 -4.04 -4.41
N LYS A 2 11.24 -3.17 -5.36
CA LYS A 2 12.61 -3.01 -5.85
C LYS A 2 13.50 -2.20 -4.91
N SER A 3 12.90 -1.35 -4.06
CA SER A 3 13.65 -0.46 -3.16
C SER A 3 14.02 -1.09 -1.82
N CYS A 4 13.32 -2.14 -1.36
CA CYS A 4 13.66 -2.83 -0.12
C CYS A 4 15.01 -3.54 -0.23
N ILE A 5 15.78 -3.62 0.85
CA ILE A 5 17.00 -4.41 0.92
C ILE A 5 16.66 -5.80 1.45
N GLY A 6 17.07 -6.85 0.72
CA GLY A 6 16.92 -8.25 1.13
C GLY A 6 15.55 -8.86 0.79
N PHE A 7 14.49 -8.46 1.48
CA PHE A 7 13.14 -9.02 1.26
C PHE A 7 12.39 -8.24 0.17
N HIS A 8 12.33 -8.83 -1.04
CA HIS A 8 11.69 -8.20 -2.21
C HIS A 8 10.29 -8.72 -2.51
N ARG A 9 9.95 -9.94 -2.03
CA ARG A 9 8.68 -10.63 -2.30
C ARG A 9 7.77 -10.58 -1.09
N TRP A 10 6.56 -10.08 -1.28
CA TRP A 10 5.59 -9.82 -0.23
C TRP A 10 4.22 -10.31 -0.68
N CYS A 11 3.40 -10.79 0.26
CA CYS A 11 1.96 -10.91 0.02
C CYS A 11 1.34 -9.50 -0.12
N LYS A 12 0.21 -9.33 -0.84
CA LYS A 12 -0.42 -8.00 -1.00
C LYS A 12 -0.67 -7.28 0.35
N PRO A 13 -1.28 -7.93 1.37
CA PRO A 13 -1.45 -7.31 2.69
C PRO A 13 -0.13 -6.94 3.38
N CYS A 14 0.88 -7.80 3.23
CA CYS A 14 2.21 -7.60 3.81
C CYS A 14 2.89 -6.39 3.17
N ALA A 15 2.79 -6.27 1.84
CA ALA A 15 3.32 -5.16 1.07
C ALA A 15 2.67 -3.85 1.52
N ALA A 16 1.34 -3.77 1.56
CA ALA A 16 0.63 -2.58 2.01
C ALA A 16 1.01 -2.16 3.44
N ARG A 17 1.04 -3.11 4.39
CA ARG A 17 1.35 -2.83 5.81
C ARG A 17 2.76 -2.28 6.03
N VAL A 18 3.76 -2.84 5.35
CA VAL A 18 5.16 -2.41 5.51
C VAL A 18 5.42 -1.10 4.76
N HIS A 19 4.87 -0.96 3.55
CA HIS A 19 5.21 0.15 2.66
C HIS A 19 4.36 1.40 2.90
N LYS A 20 3.32 1.36 3.75
CA LYS A 20 2.55 2.57 4.13
C LYS A 20 3.41 3.70 4.72
N TYR A 21 4.57 3.36 5.29
CA TYR A 21 5.54 4.32 5.83
C TYR A 21 6.67 4.70 4.86
N LEU A 22 6.67 4.14 3.64
CA LEU A 22 7.77 4.20 2.68
C LEU A 22 7.26 4.64 1.30
N PRO A 23 6.78 5.89 1.16
CA PRO A 23 6.05 6.35 -0.04
C PRO A 23 6.91 6.37 -1.33
N PHE A 24 8.23 6.34 -1.20
CA PHE A 24 9.16 6.33 -2.34
C PHE A 24 9.66 4.93 -2.72
N HIS A 25 9.12 3.88 -2.09
CA HIS A 25 9.46 2.52 -2.47
C HIS A 25 8.71 2.11 -3.74
N HIS A 26 9.43 1.53 -4.69
CA HIS A 26 8.85 1.05 -5.94
C HIS A 26 8.31 -0.37 -5.76
N LEU A 27 6.99 -0.51 -5.77
CA LEU A 27 6.28 -1.77 -5.69
C LEU A 27 6.02 -2.33 -7.08
N GLU A 28 6.08 -3.65 -7.19
CA GLU A 28 5.74 -4.36 -8.43
C GLU A 28 4.93 -5.60 -8.08
N ILE A 29 4.06 -5.98 -9.01
CA ILE A 29 3.31 -7.24 -8.99
C ILE A 29 3.75 -8.12 -10.16
N CYS A 30 3.74 -9.44 -9.96
CA CYS A 30 4.05 -10.41 -11.01
C CYS A 30 2.83 -11.34 -11.20
N PRO A 31 1.92 -11.03 -12.13
CA PRO A 31 0.75 -11.86 -12.39
C PRO A 31 1.07 -13.14 -13.20
N GLY A 32 2.32 -13.33 -13.65
CA GLY A 32 2.75 -14.58 -14.26
C GLY A 32 4.07 -14.48 -15.02
N SER A 33 4.17 -13.58 -15.99
CA SER A 33 5.31 -13.52 -16.93
C SER A 33 6.15 -12.24 -16.82
N CYS A 34 5.55 -11.11 -16.48
CA CYS A 34 6.23 -9.82 -16.33
C CYS A 34 5.99 -9.21 -14.95
N TYR A 35 6.92 -8.34 -14.53
CA TYR A 35 6.72 -7.44 -13.41
C TYR A 35 6.12 -6.15 -13.92
N GLU A 36 5.10 -5.68 -13.23
CA GLU A 36 4.40 -4.43 -13.52
C GLU A 36 4.41 -3.58 -12.26
N ASP A 37 4.56 -2.26 -12.43
CA ASP A 37 4.44 -1.31 -11.33
C ASP A 37 3.05 -1.40 -10.71
N ILE A 38 2.99 -1.27 -9.39
CA ILE A 38 1.72 -1.24 -8.66
C ILE A 38 1.79 -0.18 -7.56
N SER A 39 0.73 0.58 -7.39
CA SER A 39 0.60 1.54 -6.30
C SER A 39 0.15 0.87 -5.00
N LEU A 40 0.35 1.57 -3.88
CA LEU A 40 -0.25 1.18 -2.60
C LEU A 40 -1.79 1.17 -2.68
N GLY A 41 -2.39 2.12 -3.40
CA GLY A 41 -3.84 2.20 -3.60
C GLY A 41 -4.40 0.97 -4.31
N GLU A 42 -3.74 0.50 -5.37
CA GLU A 42 -4.11 -0.74 -6.08
C GLU A 42 -3.92 -2.01 -5.24
N LEU A 43 -3.12 -1.96 -4.17
CA LEU A 43 -3.03 -3.00 -3.16
C LEU A 43 -4.13 -2.92 -2.08
N GLY A 44 -5.02 -1.93 -2.16
CA GLY A 44 -6.10 -1.69 -1.20
C GLY A 44 -5.72 -0.80 -0.02
N PHE A 45 -4.59 -0.07 -0.09
CA PHE A 45 -4.21 0.87 0.97
C PHE A 45 -4.93 2.21 0.79
N ILE A 46 -5.68 2.61 1.82
CA ILE A 46 -6.29 3.94 1.91
C ILE A 46 -5.31 4.87 2.63
N TRP A 47 -4.99 6.00 1.98
CA TRP A 47 -4.13 7.00 2.58
C TRP A 47 -4.97 7.99 3.41
N PHE A 48 -5.07 7.73 4.72
CA PHE A 48 -5.63 8.71 5.65
C PHE A 48 -4.67 9.89 5.86
N LEU A 49 -5.12 11.09 5.55
CA LEU A 49 -4.40 12.32 5.83
C LEU A 49 -4.55 12.69 7.31
N GLY A 50 -3.45 13.05 7.96
CA GLY A 50 -3.42 13.19 9.42
C GLY A 50 -3.32 11.84 10.14
N HIS A 51 -3.44 11.85 11.47
CA HIS A 51 -3.44 10.67 12.36
C HIS A 51 -2.46 9.52 12.02
N GLY A 52 -1.30 9.83 11.42
CA GLY A 52 -0.27 8.84 11.12
C GLY A 52 -0.64 7.78 10.07
N ARG A 53 -1.63 8.03 9.19
CA ARG A 53 -2.25 7.07 8.26
C ARG A 53 -3.20 6.06 8.92
N GLU A 54 -3.69 6.38 10.11
CA GLU A 54 -4.81 5.68 10.72
C GLU A 54 -6.11 6.45 10.48
N PRO A 55 -7.28 5.78 10.51
CA PRO A 55 -8.57 6.45 10.44
C PRO A 55 -8.72 7.52 11.53
N CYS A 56 -9.48 8.57 11.24
CA CYS A 56 -9.79 9.60 12.22
C CYS A 56 -10.58 8.98 13.40
N PRO A 57 -10.23 9.24 14.66
CA PRO A 57 -11.00 8.73 15.81
C PRO A 57 -12.42 9.34 15.78
N GLY A 58 -13.39 8.59 15.29
CA GLY A 58 -14.78 9.06 15.06
C GLY A 58 -15.29 8.90 13.63
N SER A 59 -14.47 8.36 12.71
CA SER A 59 -14.83 8.14 11.32
C SER A 59 -15.64 6.86 11.06
N SER A 60 -16.56 6.47 11.94
CA SER A 60 -17.23 5.17 11.81
C SER A 60 -18.04 4.98 10.52
N ASP A 61 -18.31 6.05 9.75
CA ASP A 61 -19.15 6.04 8.54
C ASP A 61 -18.53 6.79 7.34
N TRP A 62 -17.27 6.53 6.99
CA TRP A 62 -16.75 7.01 5.69
C TRP A 62 -17.21 6.07 4.57
N GLU A 63 -18.42 6.30 4.05
CA GLU A 63 -18.82 5.80 2.73
C GLU A 63 -18.14 6.66 1.66
N ASP A 64 -17.45 6.01 0.71
CA ASP A 64 -16.90 6.69 -0.46
C ASP A 64 -18.06 7.36 -1.22
N MET A 65 -18.10 8.69 -1.25
CA MET A 65 -18.99 9.41 -2.17
C MET A 65 -18.48 9.19 -3.59
N GLU A 66 -19.16 8.30 -4.33
CA GLU A 66 -19.02 8.13 -5.80
C GLU A 66 -19.22 9.44 -6.57
#